data_AF-A0A7Y0N0W5-F1
#
_entry.id   AF-A0A7Y0N0W5-F1
#
_cell.length_a   1.000
_cell.length_b   1.000
_cell.length_c   1.000
_cell.angle_alpha   90.00
_cell.angle_beta   90.00
_cell.angle_gamma   90.00
#
_symmetry.space_group_name_H-M   'P 1'
#
loop_
_entity.id
_entity.type
_entity.pdbx_description
1 polymer ?
#
loop_
_entity_poly.entity_id
_entity_poly.type
_entity_poly.pdbx_seq_one_letter_code
_entity_poly.pdbx_strand_id
1 'polypeptide(L)' 'MKGDPIIIQHLDKVLRNELIAINQYFLHARMYTDWGLKHLADKEYHESI' A
#
# COMPACT_ATOMS: atom_id res chain seq x y z
N MET A 1 2.91 29.17 9.49
CA MET A 1 1.82 28.58 10.31
C MET A 1 2.17 27.11 10.52
N LYS A 2 2.22 26.63 11.76
CA LYS A 2 2.35 25.19 12.04
C LYS A 2 0.93 24.61 12.10
N GLY A 3 0.67 23.48 11.46
CA GLY A 3 -0.63 22.82 11.48
C GLY A 3 -1.01 22.31 12.88
N ASP A 4 -2.27 21.94 13.07
CA ASP A 4 -2.75 21.36 14.33
C ASP A 4 -1.99 20.04 14.63
N PRO A 5 -1.35 19.90 15.81
CA PRO A 5 -0.57 18.71 16.16
C PRO A 5 -1.35 17.40 16.11
N ILE A 6 -2.65 17.40 16.44
CA ILE A 6 -3.50 16.21 16.41
C ILE A 6 -3.74 15.79 14.95
N ILE A 7 -4.01 16.75 14.07
CA ILE A 7 -4.19 16.49 12.64
C ILE A 7 -2.91 15.88 12.05
N ILE A 8 -1.74 16.46 12.38
CA ILE A 8 -0.45 15.94 11.91
C ILE A 8 -0.23 14.49 12.34
N GLN A 9 -0.52 14.14 13.59
CA GLN A 9 -0.41 12.75 14.07
C GLN A 9 -1.32 11.78 13.31
N HIS A 10 -2.55 12.18 12.98
CA HIS A 10 -3.44 11.36 12.18
C HIS A 10 -2.93 11.16 10.75
N LEU A 11 -2.41 12.22 10.13
CA LEU A 11 -1.83 12.15 8.79
C LEU A 11 -0.58 11.26 8.76
N ASP A 12 0.29 11.36 9.75
CA ASP A 12 1.48 10.50 9.87
C ASP A 12 1.09 9.02 10.02
N LYS A 13 0.02 8.73 10.76
CA LYS A 13 -0.51 7.37 10.90
C LYS A 13 -1.05 6.84 9.57
N VAL A 14 -1.82 7.64 8.85
CA VAL A 14 -2.35 7.25 7.53
C VAL A 14 -1.20 7.04 6.55
N LEU A 15 -0.26 7.98 6.47
CA LEU A 15 0.92 7.88 5.60
C LEU A 15 1.71 6.60 5.87
N ARG A 16 1.93 6.26 7.15
CA ARG A 16 2.58 5.00 7.52
C ARG A 16 1.81 3.78 7.03
N ASN A 17 0.49 3.78 7.16
CA ASN A 17 -0.34 2.67 6.70
C ASN A 17 -0.28 2.52 5.17
N GLU A 18 -0.33 3.62 4.42
CA GLU A 18 -0.23 3.59 2.95
C GLU A 18 1.14 3.04 2.50
N LEU A 19 2.24 3.45 3.14
CA LEU A 19 3.57 2.94 2.84
C LEU A 19 3.71 1.43 3.14
N ILE A 20 3.00 0.92 4.16
CA ILE A 20 2.93 -0.52 4.45
C ILE A 20 2.08 -1.22 3.39
N ALA A 21 0.93 -0.63 3.01
CA ALA A 21 0.01 -1.20 2.04
C ALA A 21 0.66 -1.38 0.66
N ILE A 22 1.45 -0.40 0.19
CA ILE A 22 2.21 -0.50 -1.06
C ILE A 22 3.09 -1.76 -1.08
N ASN A 23 3.81 -2.03 0.01
CA ASN A 23 4.67 -3.22 0.11
C ASN A 23 3.86 -4.52 0.17
N GLN A 24 2.69 -4.51 0.82
CA GLN A 24 1.77 -5.64 0.86
C GLN A 24 1.21 -5.97 -0.53
N TYR A 25 0.74 -4.96 -1.26
CA TYR A 25 0.26 -5.12 -2.64
C TYR A 25 1.35 -5.69 -3.55
N PHE A 26 2.58 -5.18 -3.44
CA PHE A 26 3.71 -5.71 -4.20
C PHE A 26 3.99 -7.19 -3.89
N LEU A 27 4.03 -7.56 -2.60
CA LEU A 27 4.25 -8.94 -2.18
C LEU A 27 3.12 -9.86 -2.69
N HIS A 28 1.87 -9.46 -2.52
CA HIS A 28 0.72 -10.22 -3.00
C HIS A 28 0.72 -10.40 -4.51
N ALA A 29 1.09 -9.38 -5.28
CA ALA A 29 1.22 -9.49 -6.73
C ALA A 29 2.21 -10.59 -7.13
N ARG A 30 3.34 -10.70 -6.43
CA ARG A 30 4.33 -11.77 -6.64
C ARG A 30 3.79 -13.15 -6.26
N MET A 31 3.14 -13.26 -5.11
CA MET A 31 2.52 -14.52 -4.67
C MET A 31 1.44 -14.99 -5.64
N TYR A 32 0.58 -14.08 -6.11
CA TYR A 32 -0.46 -14.39 -7.08
C TYR A 32 0.11 -14.78 -8.44
N THR A 33 1.24 -14.18 -8.84
CA THR A 33 1.97 -14.60 -10.04
C THR A 33 2.43 -16.05 -9.91
N ASP A 34 3.04 -16.41 -8.77
CA ASP A 34 3.54 -17.77 -8.52
C ASP A 34 2.41 -18.80 -8.44
N TRP A 35 1.22 -18.41 -7.97
CA TRP A 35 0.02 -19.25 -7.95
C TRP A 35 -0.72 -19.30 -9.30
N GLY A 36 -0.28 -18.55 -10.32
CA GLY A 36 -0.92 -18.50 -11.63
C GLY A 36 -2.19 -17.65 -11.70
N LEU A 37 -2.49 -16.85 -10.67
CA LEU A 37 -3.65 -15.96 -10.58
C LEU A 37 -3.39 -14.62 -11.29
N LYS A 38 -3.18 -14.67 -12.61
CA LYS A 38 -2.70 -13.54 -13.42
C LYS A 38 -3.50 -12.24 -13.25
N HIS A 39 -4.83 -12.31 -13.29
CA HIS A 39 -5.67 -11.11 -13.17
C HIS A 39 -5.52 -10.42 -11.80
N LEU A 40 -5.40 -11.20 -10.72
CA LEU A 40 -5.19 -10.65 -9.38
C LEU A 40 -3.77 -10.10 -9.22
N ALA A 41 -2.78 -10.81 -9.78
CA ALA A 41 -1.39 -10.35 -9.79
C ALA A 41 -1.23 -8.99 -10.48
N ASP A 42 -1.83 -8.82 -11.67
CA ASP A 42 -1.74 -7.58 -12.43
C ASP A 42 -2.42 -6.42 -11.69
N LYS A 43 -3.58 -6.69 -11.08
CA LYS A 43 -4.30 -5.68 -10.30
C LYS A 43 -3.51 -5.22 -9.08
N GLU A 44 -3.02 -6.16 -8.27
CA GLU A 44 -2.28 -5.83 -7.05
C GLU A 44 -0.93 -5.20 -7.35
N TYR A 45 -0.30 -5.56 -8.47
CA TYR A 45 0.91 -4.87 -8.92
C TYR A 45 0.59 -3.41 -9.23
N HIS A 46 -0.51 -3.12 -9.93
CA HIS A 46 -0.91 -1.75 -10.24
C HIS A 46 -1.20 -0.91 -8.98
N GLU A 47 -1.78 -1.49 -7.93
CA GLU A 47 -2.01 -0.80 -6.65
C GLU A 47 -0.73 -0.57 -5.85
N SER A 48 0.40 -1.18 -6.23
CA SER A 48 1.69 -1.06 -5.55
C SER A 48 2.62 0.02 -6.13
N ILE A 49 2.18 0.80 -7.12
CA ILE A 49 3.00 1.79 -7.88
C ILE A 49 2.31 3.14 -8.02
#